data_AF-A0A3D5L2H7-F1
#
_entry.id   AF-A0A3D5L2H7-F1
#
_cell.length_a   1.000
_cell.length_b   1.000
_cell.length_c   1.000
_cell.angle_alpha   90.00
_cell.angle_beta   90.00
_cell.angle_gamma   90.00
#
_symmetry.space_group_name_H-M   'P 1'
#
loop_
_entity.id
_entity.type
_entity.pdbx_description
1 polymer ?
#
loop_
_entity_poly.entity_id
_entity_poly.type
_entity_poly.pdbx_seq_one_letter_code
_entity_poly.pdbx_strand_id
1 'polypeptide(L)' 'LERLYLSPQCGFASCEIGNRLSQQQQWDKLALVRRIAKKVWGEVAD' A
#
# COMPACT_ATOMS: atom_id res chain seq x y z
N LEU A 1 12.31 2.19 15.26
CA LEU A 1 11.35 1.86 14.17
C LEU A 1 10.13 1.05 14.67
N GLU A 2 9.89 0.95 15.98
CA GLU A 2 9.00 -0.08 16.57
C GLU A 2 7.50 0.25 16.57
N ARG A 3 7.12 1.52 16.35
CA ARG A 3 5.72 1.98 16.39
C ARG A 3 5.33 2.77 15.14
N LEU A 4 5.90 2.38 14.01
CA LEU A 4 5.61 2.99 12.71
C LEU A 4 4.92 1.97 11.81
N TYR A 5 3.94 2.44 11.05
CA TYR A 5 3.17 1.65 10.11
C TYR A 5 3.20 2.31 8.75
N LEU A 6 3.13 1.51 7.69
CA LEU A 6 3.14 1.97 6.31
C LEU A 6 1.80 1.65 5.65
N SER A 7 1.22 2.64 4.99
CA SER A 7 -0.03 2.50 4.22
C SER A 7 0.02 3.37 2.96
N PRO A 8 -0.86 3.14 1.97
CA PRO A 8 -1.12 4.11 0.91
C PRO A 8 -1.59 5.45 1.49
N GLN A 9 -1.42 6.55 0.75
CA GLN A 9 -1.84 7.88 1.19
C GLN A 9 -3.35 8.00 1.39
N CYS A 10 -4.14 7.33 0.55
CA CYS A 10 -5.60 7.30 0.62
C CYS A 10 -6.11 5.92 0.20
N GLY A 11 -7.35 5.60 0.57
CA GLY A 11 -8.02 4.39 0.11
C GLY A 11 -8.33 4.43 -1.39
N PHE A 12 -8.52 3.27 -2.02
CA PHE A 12 -8.83 3.22 -3.46
C PHE A 12 -10.22 3.80 -3.81
N ALA A 13 -11.13 3.91 -2.84
CA ALA A 13 -12.47 4.47 -3.01
C ALA A 13 -12.65 5.87 -2.36
N SER A 14 -11.56 6.63 -2.15
CA SER A 14 -11.58 7.84 -1.30
C SER A 14 -12.35 9.07 -1.84
N CYS A 15 -12.94 9.01 -3.03
CA CYS A 15 -13.66 10.13 -3.64
C CYS A 15 -14.98 9.65 -4.25
N GLU A 16 -15.98 10.54 -4.32
CA GLU A 16 -17.28 10.29 -4.96
C GLU A 16 -17.15 9.86 -6.45
N ILE A 17 -16.08 10.31 -7.11
CA ILE A 17 -15.72 9.99 -8.50
C ILE A 17 -14.88 8.68 -8.59
N GLY A 18 -14.51 8.09 -7.44
CA GLY A 18 -13.54 6.99 -7.33
C GLY A 18 -12.11 7.40 -7.71
N ASN A 19 -11.14 6.51 -7.46
CA ASN A 19 -9.85 6.60 -8.13
C ASN A 19 -9.95 5.88 -9.49
N ARG A 20 -9.50 6.52 -10.57
CA ARG A 20 -9.32 5.87 -11.89
C ARG A 20 -8.10 4.95 -11.86
N LEU A 21 -8.19 3.88 -11.09
CA LEU A 21 -7.20 2.81 -11.02
C LEU A 21 -7.86 1.52 -11.47
N SER A 22 -7.23 0.82 -12.41
CA SER A 22 -7.59 -0.56 -12.70
C SER A 22 -7.34 -1.43 -11.46
N GLN A 23 -8.00 -2.58 -11.39
CA GLN A 23 -7.78 -3.55 -10.32
C GLN A 23 -6.28 -3.93 -10.21
N GLN A 24 -5.60 -4.10 -11.36
CA GLN A 24 -4.16 -4.38 -11.38
C GLN A 24 -3.35 -3.26 -10.71
N GLN A 25 -3.65 -1.99 -11.01
CA GLN A 25 -2.94 -0.86 -10.41
C GLN A 25 -3.17 -0.76 -8.89
N GLN A 26 -4.33 -1.20 -8.39
CA GLN A 26 -4.58 -1.30 -6.95
C GLN A 26 -3.68 -2.36 -6.30
N TRP A 27 -3.56 -3.54 -6.91
CA TRP A 27 -2.65 -4.59 -6.45
C TRP A 27 -1.18 -4.19 -6.53
N ASP A 28 -0.77 -3.51 -7.60
CA ASP A 28 0.61 -3.01 -7.75
C ASP A 28 0.98 -2.03 -6.64
N LYS A 29 0.04 -1.18 -6.22
CA LYS A 29 0.24 -0.28 -5.06
C LYS A 29 0.40 -1.05 -3.75
N LEU A 30 -0.40 -2.09 -3.51
CA LEU A 30 -0.26 -2.93 -2.32
C LEU A 30 1.08 -3.69 -2.32
N ALA A 31 1.49 -4.22 -3.47
CA ALA A 31 2.78 -4.88 -3.64
C ALA A 31 3.95 -3.90 -3.40
N LEU A 32 3.83 -2.64 -3.86
CA LEU A 32 4.81 -1.60 -3.58
C LEU A 32 4.95 -1.32 -2.08
N VAL A 33 3.83 -1.16 -1.36
CA VAL A 33 3.83 -0.94 0.10
C VAL A 33 4.54 -2.10 0.79
N ARG A 34 4.18 -3.35 0.47
CA ARG A 34 4.83 -4.54 1.02
C ARG A 34 6.33 -4.58 0.73
N ARG A 35 6.75 -4.27 -0.49
CA ARG A 35 8.16 -4.25 -0.89
C ARG A 35 8.96 -3.20 -0.10
N ILE A 36 8.38 -2.01 0.10
CA ILE A 36 9.01 -0.95 0.90
C ILE A 36 9.09 -1.37 2.37
N ALA A 37 8.00 -1.91 2.93
CA ALA A 37 7.98 -2.41 4.29
C ALA A 37 9.09 -3.46 4.49
N LYS A 38 9.24 -4.41 3.55
CA LYS A 38 10.30 -5.41 3.58
C LYS A 38 11.71 -4.81 3.52
N LYS A 39 11.91 -3.77 2.70
CA LYS A 39 13.20 -3.07 2.59
C LYS A 39 13.59 -2.35 3.88
N VAL A 40 12.62 -1.78 4.61
CA VAL A 40 12.88 -0.96 5.80
C VAL A 40 12.95 -1.80 7.08
N TRP A 41 12.11 -2.83 7.20
CA TRP A 41 11.97 -3.63 8.43
C TRP A 41 12.40 -5.10 8.32
N GLY A 42 12.69 -5.62 7.13
CA GLY A 42 13.00 -7.05 6.93
C GLY A 42 11.75 -7.89 6.58
N GLU A 43 11.82 -9.21 6.77
CA GLU A 43 10.65 -10.09 6.53
C GLU A 43 9.41 -9.59 7.29
N VAL A 44 8.35 -9.29 6.54
CA VAL A 44 7.04 -8.93 7.07
C VAL A 44 6.18 -10.18 7.06
N ALA A 45 5.57 -10.51 8.20
CA ALA A 45 4.68 -11.66 8.33
C ALA A 45 3.53 -11.57 7.32
N ASP A 46 3.19 -12.74 6.75
CA ASP A 46 2.06 -12.93 5.84
C ASP A 46 0.72 -12.95 6.57
#